data_AF-A0A068URW9-F1
#
_entry.id   AF-A0A068URW9-F1
#
_cell.length_a   1.000
_cell.length_b   1.000
_cell.length_c   1.000
_cell.angle_alpha   90.00
_cell.angle_beta   90.00
_cell.angle_gamma   90.00
#
_symmetry.space_group_name_H-M   'P 1'
#
loop_
_entity.id
_entity.type
_entity.pdbx_description
1 polymer ?
#
loop_
_entity_poly.entity_id
_entity_poly.type
_entity_poly.pdbx_seq_one_letter_code
_entity_poly.pdbx_strand_id
1 'polypeptide(L)'
;MTGLKEYMVMIPFMAHGHLIPFLDLAKKIRQRTGFAITLVSTPLNVKYLENTISKDSSQESQINLQSLPFNSVEHGLPPNTENTGALSLDRIIKLFQAAATLEGPFRRLIAETIEKEGHPPLCIVSDIFVGWATDVAKDFETVNVTFTTGGAYGTAAYVSIWQNLPHRSSGKDEFSLPGFPDSCRFHITHLHRYLQAADGTDEWSKFFQPQISKSLGSLGWLCNTVEEIEPFGLDVLRKYIKLPVWCIGPLLPPQMLEQDSSSESKSISQPSGREAGLPTEQCLEWLDSHPECSVLYISFGSQNTISPSQMMALAMGLEHSGKPFIWAIRPPFGFDPKGEFRAEWLPESFEERMAQTNQGLLVHKWAPQLEILRHKSTAAFLSHCGWNSIMESLSQGVPMIGWPLAAEQGYNSKLIMEDMGVGVELTRGLQSTVEKEHVERVINTVMEKGGKGEEMKRKAVEIRGLIRAAVREDEGHKGSSLQAIDDFISVVLSKRKVLTAS
;
A
#
# COMPACT_ATOMS: atom_id res chain seq x y z
N MET A 1 13.00 39.79 -10.60
CA MET A 1 13.52 39.09 -9.41
C MET A 1 13.15 37.62 -9.59
N THR A 2 14.11 36.78 -9.98
CA THR A 2 13.91 35.34 -10.05
C THR A 2 13.76 34.83 -8.63
N GLY A 3 12.54 34.45 -8.24
CA GLY A 3 12.27 33.86 -6.92
C GLY A 3 13.13 32.61 -6.71
N LEU A 4 13.55 32.35 -5.48
CA LEU A 4 14.22 31.10 -5.11
C LEU A 4 13.32 29.92 -5.56
N LYS A 5 13.94 28.91 -6.17
CA LYS A 5 13.22 27.73 -6.63
C LYS A 5 12.95 26.82 -5.44
N GLU A 6 11.70 26.77 -5.00
CA GLU A 6 11.30 25.92 -3.88
C GLU A 6 11.55 24.44 -4.18
N TYR A 7 11.98 23.71 -3.14
CA TYR A 7 12.25 22.28 -3.23
C TYR A 7 11.78 21.52 -1.99
N MET A 8 11.41 20.26 -2.18
CA MET A 8 11.03 19.34 -1.11
C MET A 8 11.94 18.11 -1.13
N VAL A 9 12.17 17.54 0.05
CA VAL A 9 12.87 16.26 0.20
C VAL A 9 11.87 15.24 0.72
N MET A 10 11.80 14.05 0.12
CA MET A 10 10.95 12.97 0.61
C MET A 10 11.75 11.71 0.92
N ILE A 11 11.40 11.04 2.02
CA ILE A 11 12.06 9.82 2.48
C ILE A 11 11.03 8.70 2.70
N PRO A 12 10.74 7.87 1.67
CA PRO A 12 9.93 6.68 1.81
C PRO A 12 10.61 5.61 2.68
N PHE A 13 9.81 4.75 3.31
CA PHE A 13 10.35 3.52 3.88
C PHE A 13 10.76 2.53 2.78
N MET A 14 11.71 1.64 3.12
CA MET A 14 12.35 0.68 2.22
C MET A 14 11.44 -0.54 1.88
N ALA A 15 10.30 -0.25 1.29
CA ALA A 15 9.27 -1.21 0.92
C ALA A 15 8.59 -0.75 -0.38
N HIS A 16 8.29 -1.68 -1.29
CA HIS A 16 7.66 -1.34 -2.57
C HIS A 16 6.31 -0.63 -2.40
N GLY A 17 5.53 -1.02 -1.39
CA GLY A 17 4.26 -0.37 -1.05
C GLY A 17 4.41 1.07 -0.52
N HIS A 18 5.65 1.54 -0.31
CA HIS A 18 5.97 2.89 0.14
C HIS A 18 6.73 3.68 -0.93
N LEU A 19 7.72 3.05 -1.58
CA LEU A 19 8.50 3.65 -2.66
C LEU A 19 7.64 4.16 -3.82
N ILE A 20 6.67 3.36 -4.27
CA ILE A 20 5.82 3.73 -5.42
C ILE A 20 4.85 4.87 -5.07
N PRO A 21 4.08 4.83 -3.96
CA PRO A 21 3.26 5.98 -3.58
C PRO A 21 4.05 7.28 -3.38
N PHE A 22 5.26 7.23 -2.81
CA PHE A 22 6.10 8.42 -2.70
C PHE A 22 6.55 8.95 -4.06
N LEU A 23 6.88 8.07 -5.01
CA LEU A 23 7.19 8.46 -6.38
C LEU A 23 5.99 9.12 -7.08
N ASP A 24 4.80 8.54 -6.94
CA ASP A 24 3.59 9.08 -7.54
C ASP A 24 3.21 10.43 -6.92
N LEU A 25 3.33 10.57 -5.59
CA LEU A 25 3.15 11.85 -4.91
C LEU A 25 4.17 12.90 -5.38
N ALA A 26 5.44 12.53 -5.51
CA ALA A 26 6.49 13.40 -6.00
C ALA A 26 6.20 13.91 -7.42
N LYS A 27 5.76 13.02 -8.31
CA LYS A 27 5.32 13.38 -9.67
C LYS A 27 4.13 14.34 -9.63
N LYS A 28 3.09 14.06 -8.84
CA LYS A 28 1.91 14.90 -8.71
C LYS A 28 2.25 16.31 -8.20
N ILE A 29 3.01 16.42 -7.11
CA ILE A 29 3.40 17.72 -6.54
C ILE A 29 4.24 18.50 -7.56
N ARG A 30 5.22 17.86 -8.19
CA ARG A 30 6.07 18.52 -9.20
C ARG A 30 5.24 19.03 -10.38
N GLN A 31 4.35 18.21 -10.94
CA GLN A 31 3.48 18.61 -12.04
C GLN A 31 2.60 19.81 -11.67
N ARG A 32 2.10 19.84 -10.42
CA ARG A 32 1.20 20.89 -9.93
C ARG A 32 1.90 22.20 -9.58
N THR A 33 3.16 22.14 -9.13
CA THR A 33 3.86 23.31 -8.52
C THR A 33 5.13 23.74 -9.25
N GLY A 34 5.75 22.86 -10.03
CA GLY A 34 7.09 23.06 -10.58
C GLY A 34 8.23 22.95 -9.56
N PHE A 35 7.95 22.59 -8.30
CA PHE A 35 8.97 22.44 -7.27
C PHE A 35 9.96 21.33 -7.62
N ALA A 36 11.22 21.53 -7.24
CA ALA A 36 12.20 20.46 -7.31
C ALA A 36 11.91 19.44 -6.19
N ILE A 37 11.84 18.16 -6.53
CA ILE A 37 11.58 17.09 -5.56
C ILE A 37 12.76 16.14 -5.55
N THR A 38 13.29 15.86 -4.36
CA THR A 38 14.34 14.86 -4.14
C THR A 38 13.77 13.69 -3.35
N LEU A 39 13.74 12.49 -3.94
CA LEU A 39 13.46 11.25 -3.22
C LEU A 39 14.76 10.66 -2.68
N VAL A 40 14.76 10.33 -1.41
CA VAL A 40 15.92 9.79 -0.70
C VAL A 40 15.64 8.35 -0.28
N SER A 41 16.52 7.43 -0.63
CA SER A 41 16.43 6.03 -0.21
C SER A 41 17.82 5.39 -0.14
N THR A 42 17.90 4.07 -0.03
CA THR A 42 19.18 3.32 -0.05
C THR A 42 19.60 2.96 -1.48
N PRO A 43 20.87 2.57 -1.74
CA PRO A 43 21.39 2.43 -3.11
C PRO A 43 20.60 1.48 -4.02
N LEU A 44 20.17 0.32 -3.51
CA LEU A 44 19.38 -0.63 -4.33
C LEU A 44 17.96 -0.14 -4.59
N ASN A 45 17.37 0.58 -3.63
CA ASN A 45 16.04 1.18 -3.81
C ASN A 45 16.09 2.39 -4.75
N VAL A 46 17.18 3.18 -4.73
CA VAL A 46 17.42 4.25 -5.71
C VAL A 46 17.53 3.66 -7.12
N LYS A 47 18.32 2.61 -7.31
CA LYS A 47 18.42 1.90 -8.60
C LYS A 47 17.07 1.37 -9.09
N TYR A 48 16.24 0.88 -8.17
CA TYR A 48 14.86 0.48 -8.47
C TYR A 48 14.02 1.67 -8.94
N LEU A 49 14.11 2.82 -8.28
CA LEU A 49 13.39 4.03 -8.67
C LEU A 49 13.87 4.57 -10.03
N GLU A 50 15.18 4.58 -10.28
CA GLU A 50 15.79 4.98 -11.57
C GLU A 50 15.22 4.16 -12.74
N ASN A 51 15.16 2.84 -12.57
CA ASN A 51 14.61 1.93 -13.59
C ASN A 51 13.10 2.13 -13.80
N THR A 52 12.38 2.51 -12.73
CA THR A 52 10.94 2.78 -12.79
C THR A 52 10.68 4.10 -13.51
N ILE A 53 11.47 5.14 -13.24
CA ILE A 53 11.38 6.44 -13.91
C ILE A 53 11.80 6.34 -15.38
N SER A 54 12.88 5.63 -15.70
CA SER A 54 13.40 5.55 -17.09
C SER A 54 12.45 4.88 -18.09
N LYS A 55 11.50 4.06 -17.60
CA LYS A 55 10.46 3.44 -18.42
C LYS A 55 9.23 4.32 -18.63
N ASP A 56 9.12 5.40 -17.86
CA ASP A 56 8.09 6.41 -18.06
C ASP A 56 8.55 7.32 -19.20
N SER A 57 7.85 7.26 -20.33
CA SER A 57 8.20 8.04 -21.54
C SER A 57 7.93 9.54 -21.39
N SER A 58 7.41 9.99 -20.24
CA SER A 58 7.22 11.41 -19.94
C SER A 58 8.56 12.07 -19.57
N GLN A 59 9.15 12.80 -20.54
CA GLN A 59 10.35 13.62 -20.33
C GLN A 59 10.18 14.77 -19.30
N GLU A 60 9.00 14.93 -18.68
CA GLU A 60 8.64 16.08 -17.85
C GLU A 60 8.92 15.89 -16.34
N SER A 61 9.33 14.70 -15.89
CA SER A 61 9.42 14.36 -14.45
C SER A 61 10.83 14.02 -13.95
N GLN A 62 11.81 14.93 -14.10
CA GLN A 62 13.13 14.77 -13.48
C GLN A 62 13.07 14.91 -11.94
N ILE A 63 12.52 13.89 -11.27
CA ILE A 63 12.62 13.72 -9.82
C ILE A 63 14.08 13.41 -9.50
N ASN A 64 14.66 14.16 -8.58
CA ASN A 64 16.03 13.90 -8.14
C ASN A 64 16.03 12.67 -7.23
N LEU A 65 16.98 11.77 -7.41
CA LEU A 65 17.16 10.61 -6.54
C LEU A 65 18.49 10.76 -5.80
N GLN A 66 18.47 10.51 -4.49
CA GLN A 66 19.66 10.53 -3.65
C GLN A 66 19.73 9.26 -2.81
N SER A 67 20.94 8.72 -2.66
CA SER A 67 21.18 7.51 -1.88
C SER A 67 21.78 7.84 -0.52
N LEU A 68 21.27 7.18 0.52
CA LEU A 68 21.90 7.14 1.83
C LEU A 68 22.79 5.90 1.91
N PRO A 69 24.02 6.01 2.44
CA PRO A 69 24.89 4.85 2.64
C PRO A 69 24.19 3.82 3.52
N PHE A 70 24.11 2.59 3.04
CA PHE A 70 23.49 1.48 3.73
C PHE A 70 24.25 0.19 3.44
N ASN A 71 24.56 -0.57 4.48
CA ASN A 71 25.20 -1.87 4.36
C ASN A 71 24.39 -2.91 5.12
N SER A 72 23.60 -3.70 4.39
CA SER A 72 22.76 -4.76 4.95
C SER A 72 23.50 -5.70 5.92
N VAL A 73 24.78 -6.03 5.66
CA VAL A 73 25.53 -6.99 6.47
C VAL A 73 25.87 -6.43 7.85
N GLU A 74 26.11 -5.12 7.98
CA GLU A 74 26.38 -4.46 9.26
C GLU A 74 25.18 -4.51 10.21
N HIS A 75 23.98 -4.76 9.68
CA HIS A 75 22.73 -4.88 10.43
C HIS A 75 22.24 -6.34 10.57
N GLY A 76 23.10 -7.33 10.25
CA GLY A 76 22.75 -8.75 10.35
C GLY A 76 21.66 -9.19 9.35
N LEU A 77 21.55 -8.48 8.22
CA LEU A 77 20.72 -8.85 7.07
C LEU A 77 21.58 -9.57 6.01
N PRO A 78 20.97 -10.37 5.10
CA PRO A 78 21.69 -10.94 3.98
C PRO A 78 22.31 -9.86 3.08
N PRO A 79 23.43 -10.14 2.39
CA PRO A 79 24.03 -9.20 1.44
C PRO A 79 23.02 -8.72 0.39
N ASN A 80 23.18 -7.48 -0.08
CA ASN A 80 22.35 -6.85 -1.10
C ASN A 80 20.84 -6.86 -0.77
N THR A 81 20.50 -6.73 0.51
CA THR A 81 19.11 -6.74 0.97
C THR A 81 18.74 -5.45 1.67
N GLU A 82 18.10 -4.56 0.92
CA GLU A 82 17.70 -3.23 1.38
C GLU A 82 16.20 -2.99 1.25
N ASN A 83 15.40 -4.02 0.96
CA ASN A 83 13.97 -3.90 0.79
C ASN A 83 13.27 -5.04 1.53
N THR A 84 12.16 -4.72 2.20
CA THR A 84 11.32 -5.71 2.91
C THR A 84 10.83 -6.84 2.00
N GLY A 85 10.62 -6.60 0.70
CA GLY A 85 10.22 -7.65 -0.25
C GLY A 85 11.30 -8.68 -0.58
N ALA A 86 12.54 -8.47 -0.12
CA ALA A 86 13.64 -9.42 -0.26
C ALA A 86 13.94 -10.17 1.05
N LEU A 87 13.10 -10.02 2.08
CA LEU A 87 13.31 -10.59 3.41
C LEU A 87 12.18 -11.54 3.81
N SER A 88 12.55 -12.56 4.58
CA SER A 88 11.59 -13.35 5.35
C SER A 88 11.03 -12.54 6.51
N LEU A 89 9.80 -12.87 6.96
CA LEU A 89 9.09 -12.10 7.99
C LEU A 89 9.88 -11.94 9.31
N ASP A 90 10.73 -12.89 9.69
CA ASP A 90 11.58 -12.82 10.89
C ASP A 90 12.73 -11.82 10.77
N ARG A 91 13.15 -11.48 9.55
CA ARG A 91 14.24 -10.52 9.30
C ARG A 91 13.76 -9.10 9.01
N ILE A 92 12.47 -8.92 8.75
CA ILE A 92 11.88 -7.59 8.48
C ILE A 92 12.17 -6.61 9.62
N ILE A 93 12.09 -7.04 10.88
CA ILE A 93 12.34 -6.17 12.03
C ILE A 93 13.78 -5.62 12.05
N LYS A 94 14.76 -6.41 11.61
CA LYS A 94 16.16 -5.95 11.50
C LYS A 94 16.31 -4.83 10.49
N LEU A 95 15.56 -4.86 9.38
CA LEU A 95 15.56 -3.77 8.40
C LEU A 95 14.89 -2.51 8.96
N PHE A 96 13.82 -2.65 9.73
CA PHE A 96 13.23 -1.52 10.47
C PHE A 96 14.25 -0.91 11.43
N GLN A 97 14.90 -1.71 12.28
CA GLN A 97 15.94 -1.23 13.20
C GLN A 97 17.11 -0.55 12.45
N ALA A 98 17.54 -1.11 11.31
CA ALA A 98 18.55 -0.50 10.45
C ALA A 98 18.08 0.84 9.84
N ALA A 99 16.78 1.00 9.55
CA ALA A 99 16.24 2.27 9.09
C ALA A 99 16.42 3.41 10.10
N ALA A 100 16.48 3.10 11.41
CA ALA A 100 16.74 4.10 12.43
C ALA A 100 18.19 4.64 12.37
N THR A 101 19.15 3.86 11.87
CA THR A 101 20.56 4.32 11.74
C THR A 101 20.76 5.24 10.54
N LEU A 102 19.75 5.40 9.67
CA LEU A 102 19.76 6.33 8.54
C LEU A 102 19.55 7.79 8.96
N GLU A 103 19.21 8.07 10.23
CA GLU A 103 19.04 9.44 10.74
C GLU A 103 20.30 10.30 10.54
N GLY A 104 21.46 9.79 10.95
CA GLY A 104 22.74 10.50 10.82
C GLY A 104 23.14 10.77 9.36
N PRO A 105 23.13 9.76 8.47
CA PRO A 105 23.32 9.96 7.04
C PRO A 105 22.35 10.95 6.40
N PHE A 106 21.06 10.88 6.73
CA PHE A 106 20.06 11.80 6.19
C PHE A 106 20.27 13.23 6.66
N ARG A 107 20.61 13.43 7.95
CA ARG A 107 20.97 14.74 8.50
C ARG A 107 22.13 15.40 7.75
N ARG A 108 23.16 14.62 7.40
CA ARG A 108 24.28 15.12 6.57
C ARG A 108 23.82 15.49 5.17
N LEU A 109 23.03 14.63 4.52
CA LEU A 109 22.47 14.92 3.20
C LEU A 109 21.65 16.22 3.18
N ILE A 110 20.83 16.46 4.22
CA ILE A 110 20.06 17.72 4.34
C ILE A 110 21.02 18.90 4.49
N ALA A 111 22.02 18.84 5.35
CA ALA A 111 23.02 19.90 5.49
C ALA A 111 23.72 20.24 4.16
N GLU A 112 24.23 19.22 3.46
CA GLU A 112 24.88 19.37 2.16
C GLU A 112 23.94 19.95 1.10
N THR A 113 22.66 19.55 1.12
CA THR A 113 21.65 20.10 0.21
C THR A 113 21.39 21.58 0.52
N ILE A 114 21.34 21.96 1.80
CA ILE A 114 21.16 23.36 2.21
C ILE A 114 22.35 24.21 1.79
N GLU A 115 23.57 23.72 1.97
CA GLU A 115 24.78 24.40 1.51
C GLU A 115 24.75 24.62 -0.01
N LYS A 116 24.28 23.63 -0.77
CA LYS A 116 24.18 23.70 -2.23
C LYS A 116 23.08 24.64 -2.72
N GLU A 117 21.88 24.55 -2.16
CA GLU A 117 20.71 25.32 -2.61
C GLU A 117 20.63 26.71 -1.96
N GLY A 118 21.39 26.95 -0.88
CA GLY A 118 21.48 28.22 -0.16
C GLY A 118 20.33 28.48 0.81
N HIS A 119 19.41 27.53 1.00
CA HIS A 119 18.30 27.64 1.94
C HIS A 119 17.73 26.27 2.34
N PRO A 120 17.03 26.12 3.49
CA PRO A 120 16.34 24.89 3.87
C PRO A 120 15.26 24.46 2.87
N PRO A 121 14.96 23.15 2.75
CA PRO A 121 13.83 22.68 1.96
C PRO A 121 12.52 23.28 2.48
N LEU A 122 11.54 23.44 1.59
CA LEU A 122 10.21 23.92 1.94
C LEU A 122 9.57 23.03 3.02
N CYS A 123 9.71 21.72 2.85
CA CYS A 123 9.43 20.72 3.87
C CYS A 123 10.15 19.41 3.57
N ILE A 124 10.25 18.57 4.59
CA ILE A 124 10.57 17.15 4.47
C ILE A 124 9.25 16.37 4.51
N VAL A 125 9.02 15.46 3.56
CA VAL A 125 7.91 14.50 3.61
C VAL A 125 8.47 13.15 4.00
N SER A 126 8.09 12.61 5.15
CA SER A 126 8.67 11.39 5.69
C SER A 126 7.65 10.29 5.86
N ASP A 127 8.09 9.05 5.64
CA ASP A 127 7.28 7.90 5.99
C ASP A 127 7.08 7.82 7.51
N ILE A 128 5.92 7.32 7.96
CA ILE A 128 5.62 7.13 9.38
C ILE A 128 6.68 6.28 10.10
N PHE A 129 7.37 5.38 9.40
CA PHE A 129 8.42 4.52 9.95
C PHE A 129 9.80 5.19 10.08
N VAL A 130 9.96 6.41 9.59
CA VAL A 130 11.20 7.21 9.76
C VAL A 130 10.89 8.50 10.51
N GLY A 131 10.12 8.41 11.59
CA GLY A 131 9.68 9.55 12.39
C GLY A 131 10.82 10.41 12.94
N TRP A 132 12.04 9.89 13.03
CA TRP A 132 13.26 10.67 13.30
C TRP A 132 13.47 11.83 12.31
N ALA A 133 12.89 11.80 11.11
CA ALA A 133 12.92 12.92 10.17
C ALA A 133 12.25 14.19 10.71
N THR A 134 11.31 14.06 11.67
CA THR A 134 10.74 15.19 12.41
C THR A 134 11.81 15.95 13.19
N ASP A 135 12.75 15.23 13.82
CA ASP A 135 13.82 15.86 14.60
C ASP A 135 14.83 16.52 13.66
N VAL A 136 15.20 15.84 12.56
CA VAL A 136 16.06 16.41 11.52
C VAL A 136 15.47 17.70 10.95
N ALA A 137 14.17 17.75 10.68
CA ALA A 137 13.51 18.96 10.18
C ALA A 137 13.65 20.15 11.14
N LYS A 138 13.50 19.91 12.45
CA LYS A 138 13.66 20.95 13.48
C LYS A 138 15.08 21.51 13.52
N ASP A 139 16.08 20.64 13.42
CA ASP A 139 17.49 21.04 13.50
C ASP A 139 17.95 21.93 12.33
N PHE A 140 17.19 21.94 11.22
CA PHE A 140 17.45 22.77 10.05
C PHE A 140 16.37 23.82 9.77
N GLU A 141 15.56 24.16 10.79
CA GLU A 141 14.54 25.21 10.71
C GLU A 141 13.57 25.03 9.52
N THR A 142 13.21 23.76 9.25
CA THR A 142 12.17 23.38 8.30
C THR A 142 11.08 22.58 9.02
N VAL A 143 10.10 22.08 8.29
CA VAL A 143 9.00 21.28 8.82
C VAL A 143 8.98 19.89 8.20
N ASN A 144 8.60 18.93 9.01
CA ASN A 144 8.29 17.58 8.54
C ASN A 144 6.76 17.43 8.35
N VAL A 145 6.36 16.72 7.29
CA VAL A 145 4.99 16.24 7.08
C VAL A 145 5.06 14.73 6.95
N THR A 146 4.36 14.01 7.82
CA THR A 146 4.35 12.54 7.78
C THR A 146 3.43 12.07 6.66
N PHE A 147 3.82 11.05 5.90
CA PHE A 147 2.98 10.43 4.90
C PHE A 147 2.69 8.97 5.27
N THR A 148 1.41 8.65 5.44
CA THR A 148 0.93 7.26 5.50
C THR A 148 0.48 6.81 4.11
N THR A 149 1.10 5.75 3.61
CA THR A 149 0.71 5.11 2.35
C THR A 149 -0.52 4.22 2.49
N GLY A 150 -1.04 4.07 3.72
CA GLY A 150 -2.28 3.37 4.05
C GLY A 150 -3.51 4.27 4.08
N GLY A 151 -4.66 3.65 4.29
CA GLY A 151 -5.95 4.32 4.52
C GLY A 151 -6.06 4.87 5.93
N ALA A 152 -7.01 5.76 6.16
CA ALA A 152 -7.17 6.45 7.42
C ALA A 152 -7.57 5.51 8.57
N TYR A 153 -8.51 4.59 8.32
CA TYR A 153 -8.97 3.63 9.33
C TYR A 153 -7.83 2.72 9.77
N GLY A 154 -7.15 2.09 8.79
CA GLY A 154 -6.04 1.18 9.04
C GLY A 154 -4.88 1.88 9.74
N THR A 155 -4.55 3.10 9.30
CA THR A 155 -3.52 3.93 9.93
C THR A 155 -3.88 4.27 11.38
N ALA A 156 -5.11 4.73 11.65
CA ALA A 156 -5.53 5.07 13.00
C ALA A 156 -5.47 3.86 13.94
N ALA A 157 -5.97 2.71 13.48
CA ALA A 157 -5.91 1.47 14.24
C ALA A 157 -4.46 1.03 14.50
N TYR A 158 -3.59 1.09 13.47
CA TYR A 158 -2.18 0.69 13.56
C TYR A 158 -1.36 1.61 14.48
N VAL A 159 -1.60 2.92 14.43
CA VAL A 159 -0.95 3.88 15.33
C VAL A 159 -1.43 3.66 16.78
N SER A 160 -2.74 3.50 16.97
CA SER A 160 -3.32 3.32 18.30
C SER A 160 -2.87 2.02 18.97
N ILE A 161 -2.87 0.89 18.25
CA ILE A 161 -2.46 -0.41 18.81
C ILE A 161 -0.98 -0.41 19.22
N TRP A 162 -0.07 0.14 18.41
CA TRP A 162 1.36 0.16 18.75
C TRP A 162 1.67 1.07 19.93
N GLN A 163 1.01 2.22 20.04
CA GLN A 163 1.25 3.17 21.12
C GLN A 163 0.68 2.73 22.47
N ASN A 164 -0.35 1.87 22.47
CA ASN A 164 -1.09 1.57 23.70
C ASN A 164 -1.11 0.07 24.07
N LEU A 165 -0.87 -0.83 23.11
CA LEU A 165 -0.93 -2.30 23.26
C LEU A 165 -2.15 -2.82 24.07
N PRO A 166 -3.39 -2.33 23.86
CA PRO A 166 -4.55 -2.66 24.69
C PRO A 166 -4.93 -4.14 24.69
N HIS A 167 -4.54 -4.89 23.67
CA HIS A 167 -4.76 -6.34 23.57
C HIS A 167 -4.11 -7.12 24.73
N ARG A 168 -3.10 -6.55 25.40
CA ARG A 168 -2.45 -7.16 26.57
C ARG A 168 -3.30 -7.08 27.84
N SER A 169 -4.14 -6.05 27.95
CA SER A 169 -4.92 -5.76 29.15
C SER A 169 -6.30 -6.39 29.15
N SER A 170 -6.80 -6.83 27.99
CA SER A 170 -8.17 -7.31 27.86
C SER A 170 -8.38 -8.69 28.48
N GLY A 171 -7.36 -9.57 28.49
CA GLY A 171 -7.50 -11.00 28.82
C GLY A 171 -8.56 -11.72 27.98
N LYS A 172 -9.02 -11.08 26.91
CA LYS A 172 -10.15 -11.44 26.06
C LYS A 172 -9.71 -11.32 24.60
N ASP A 173 -10.31 -12.16 23.76
CA ASP A 173 -10.03 -12.16 22.32
C ASP A 173 -10.43 -10.85 21.63
N GLU A 174 -11.33 -10.06 22.24
CA GLU A 174 -11.78 -8.79 21.70
C GLU A 174 -11.50 -7.60 22.64
N PHE A 175 -11.03 -6.50 22.06
CA PHE A 175 -10.60 -5.28 22.75
C PHE A 175 -11.00 -4.01 21.98
N SER A 176 -10.96 -2.87 22.66
CA SER A 176 -11.15 -1.54 22.07
C SER A 176 -9.78 -0.90 21.82
N LEU A 177 -9.71 -0.03 20.81
CA LEU A 177 -8.52 0.78 20.53
C LEU A 177 -8.71 2.22 21.01
N PRO A 178 -7.75 2.82 21.72
CA PRO A 178 -7.79 4.25 22.03
C PRO A 178 -8.01 5.10 20.77
N GLY A 179 -8.95 6.04 20.83
CA GLY A 179 -9.37 6.87 19.69
C GLY A 179 -10.58 6.35 18.94
N PHE A 180 -10.85 5.04 18.97
CA PHE A 180 -12.08 4.47 18.41
C PHE A 180 -13.22 4.52 19.43
N PRO A 181 -14.48 4.65 19.00
CA PRO A 181 -15.64 4.48 19.88
C PRO A 181 -15.67 3.07 20.50
N ASP A 182 -16.19 2.94 21.72
CA ASP A 182 -16.29 1.65 22.43
C ASP A 182 -17.13 0.59 21.68
N SER A 183 -18.04 1.03 20.81
CA SER A 183 -18.80 0.15 19.93
C SER A 183 -17.94 -0.53 18.86
N CYS A 184 -16.76 0.03 18.55
CA CYS A 184 -15.84 -0.54 17.57
C CYS A 184 -14.88 -1.52 18.27
N ARG A 185 -15.20 -2.80 18.15
CA ARG A 185 -14.43 -3.92 18.72
C ARG A 185 -13.45 -4.46 17.69
N PHE A 186 -12.24 -4.76 18.16
CA PHE A 186 -11.18 -5.44 17.40
C PHE A 186 -10.91 -6.82 18.01
N HIS A 187 -10.57 -7.79 17.17
CA HIS A 187 -10.28 -9.15 17.58
C HIS A 187 -8.77 -9.42 17.53
N ILE A 188 -8.25 -10.27 18.41
CA ILE A 188 -6.82 -10.62 18.47
C ILE A 188 -6.30 -11.19 17.14
N THR A 189 -7.17 -11.85 16.38
CA THR A 189 -6.86 -12.39 15.04
C THR A 189 -6.71 -11.32 13.95
N HIS A 190 -7.11 -10.07 14.20
CA HIS A 190 -6.78 -8.94 13.31
C HIS A 190 -5.30 -8.56 13.41
N LEU A 191 -4.63 -8.91 14.52
CA LEU A 191 -3.22 -8.63 14.73
C LEU A 191 -2.36 -9.70 14.06
N HIS A 192 -1.25 -9.31 13.44
CA HIS A 192 -0.24 -10.28 13.03
C HIS A 192 0.53 -10.83 14.25
N ARG A 193 1.14 -12.01 14.12
CA ARG A 193 1.74 -12.75 15.24
C ARG A 193 2.73 -11.95 16.10
N TYR A 194 3.52 -11.06 15.50
CA TYR A 194 4.49 -10.26 16.26
C TYR A 194 3.82 -9.16 17.06
N LEU A 195 2.77 -8.53 16.52
CA LEU A 195 1.97 -7.56 17.27
C LEU A 195 1.14 -8.23 18.36
N GLN A 196 0.64 -9.45 18.15
CA GLN A 196 0.00 -10.23 19.22
C GLN A 196 0.95 -10.52 20.40
N ALA A 197 2.24 -10.73 20.11
CA ALA A 197 3.27 -11.00 21.10
C ALA A 197 3.91 -9.73 21.68
N ALA A 198 3.62 -8.55 21.12
CA ALA A 198 4.28 -7.31 21.48
C ALA A 198 4.02 -6.92 22.94
N ASP A 199 5.05 -6.41 23.62
CA ASP A 199 5.01 -6.12 25.06
C ASP A 199 5.55 -4.75 25.48
N GLY A 200 5.96 -3.92 24.51
CA GLY A 200 6.60 -2.63 24.76
C GLY A 200 8.12 -2.71 24.87
N THR A 201 8.66 -3.91 25.12
CA THR A 201 10.10 -4.18 25.29
C THR A 201 10.67 -5.09 24.21
N ASP A 202 9.82 -5.75 23.43
CA ASP A 202 10.18 -6.52 22.25
C ASP A 202 10.77 -5.65 21.14
N GLU A 203 11.43 -6.29 20.17
CA GLU A 203 12.13 -5.61 19.08
C GLU A 203 11.21 -4.74 18.21
N TRP A 204 9.96 -5.17 17.99
CA TRP A 204 9.00 -4.41 17.21
C TRP A 204 8.54 -3.18 17.99
N SER A 205 8.14 -3.33 19.25
CA SER A 205 7.72 -2.18 20.07
C SER A 205 8.83 -1.13 20.22
N LYS A 206 10.08 -1.57 20.46
CA LYS A 206 11.26 -0.70 20.54
C LYS A 206 11.52 0.12 19.29
N PHE A 207 11.05 -0.35 18.13
CA PHE A 207 11.11 0.41 16.90
C PHE A 207 9.85 1.27 16.67
N PHE A 208 8.66 0.64 16.63
CA PHE A 208 7.43 1.30 16.20
C PHE A 208 7.01 2.43 17.15
N GLN A 209 7.09 2.25 18.47
CA GLN A 209 6.63 3.27 19.43
C GLN A 209 7.43 4.58 19.33
N PRO A 210 8.79 4.58 19.32
CA PRO A 210 9.55 5.81 19.11
C PRO A 210 9.29 6.45 17.75
N GLN A 211 9.24 5.67 16.66
CA GLN A 211 9.04 6.25 15.32
C GLN A 211 7.65 6.89 15.18
N ILE A 212 6.60 6.21 15.65
CA ILE A 212 5.24 6.76 15.66
C ILE A 212 5.17 8.01 16.54
N SER A 213 5.76 7.97 17.74
CA SER A 213 5.78 9.11 18.66
C SER A 213 6.45 10.35 18.04
N LYS A 214 7.56 10.17 17.33
CA LYS A 214 8.24 11.26 16.63
C LYS A 214 7.44 11.76 15.41
N SER A 215 6.74 10.89 14.69
CA SER A 215 5.84 11.26 13.58
C SER A 215 4.63 12.09 14.04
N LEU A 216 4.18 11.94 15.29
CA LEU A 216 3.16 12.81 15.91
C LEU A 216 3.67 14.23 16.20
N GLY A 217 4.98 14.49 16.06
CA GLY A 217 5.56 15.83 16.14
C GLY A 217 5.67 16.57 14.80
N SER A 218 5.14 16.01 13.71
CA SER A 218 5.12 16.63 12.38
C SER A 218 4.08 17.75 12.29
N LEU A 219 4.14 18.55 11.21
CA LEU A 219 3.18 19.64 10.95
C LEU A 219 1.76 19.12 10.67
N GLY A 220 1.67 17.91 10.12
CA GLY A 220 0.43 17.27 9.69
C GLY A 220 0.74 16.02 8.89
N TRP A 221 -0.30 15.28 8.53
CA TRP A 221 -0.19 13.98 7.87
C TRP A 221 -0.80 14.01 6.47
N LEU A 222 -0.08 13.51 5.47
CA LEU A 222 -0.66 13.11 4.20
C LEU A 222 -1.18 11.68 4.33
N CYS A 223 -2.34 11.40 3.74
CA CYS A 223 -2.95 10.07 3.73
C CYS A 223 -3.32 9.69 2.29
N ASN A 224 -2.93 8.50 1.84
CA ASN A 224 -3.23 8.00 0.49
C ASN A 224 -4.70 7.51 0.40
N THR A 225 -5.66 8.37 0.73
CA THR A 225 -7.09 8.06 0.68
C THR A 225 -7.88 9.23 0.10
N VAL A 226 -9.20 9.02 -0.04
CA VAL A 226 -10.18 9.98 -0.52
C VAL A 226 -11.13 10.31 0.64
N GLU A 227 -11.45 11.60 0.86
CA GLU A 227 -12.31 12.01 1.98
C GLU A 227 -13.64 11.27 2.02
N GLU A 228 -14.25 11.11 0.86
CA GLU A 228 -15.60 10.61 0.69
C GLU A 228 -15.73 9.11 0.98
N ILE A 229 -14.62 8.35 0.97
CA ILE A 229 -14.66 6.88 1.10
C ILE A 229 -14.31 6.39 2.51
N GLU A 230 -13.66 7.22 3.35
CA GLU A 230 -13.28 6.86 4.72
C GLU A 230 -13.72 7.91 5.78
N PRO A 231 -14.96 8.41 5.77
CA PRO A 231 -15.37 9.47 6.70
C PRO A 231 -15.18 9.07 8.17
N PHE A 232 -15.51 7.82 8.53
CA PHE A 232 -15.31 7.31 9.89
C PHE A 232 -13.82 7.16 10.25
N GLY A 233 -13.03 6.53 9.38
CA GLY A 233 -11.59 6.35 9.60
C GLY A 233 -10.85 7.67 9.75
N LEU A 234 -11.22 8.69 8.97
CA LEU A 234 -10.65 10.02 9.00
C LEU A 234 -11.01 10.80 10.25
N ASP A 235 -12.28 10.72 10.70
CA ASP A 235 -12.71 11.31 11.96
C ASP A 235 -11.90 10.75 13.13
N VAL A 236 -11.76 9.42 13.19
CA VAL A 236 -10.95 8.74 14.21
C VAL A 236 -9.49 9.16 14.13
N LEU A 237 -8.87 9.12 12.94
CA LEU A 237 -7.47 9.49 12.77
C LEU A 237 -7.20 10.93 13.23
N ARG A 238 -7.98 11.89 12.76
CA ARG A 238 -7.85 13.32 13.10
C ARG A 238 -8.01 13.57 14.60
N LYS A 239 -9.00 12.96 15.24
CA LYS A 239 -9.23 13.07 16.69
C LYS A 239 -8.11 12.45 17.51
N TYR A 240 -7.57 11.32 17.04
CA TYR A 240 -6.51 10.62 17.74
C TYR A 240 -5.17 11.36 17.65
N ILE A 241 -4.74 11.74 16.43
CA ILE A 241 -3.43 12.38 16.25
C ILE A 241 -3.45 13.89 16.56
N LYS A 242 -4.63 14.54 16.49
CA LYS A 242 -4.81 15.99 16.73
C LYS A 242 -3.94 16.88 15.83
N LEU A 243 -3.74 16.45 14.60
CA LEU A 243 -3.00 17.15 13.55
C LEU A 243 -3.87 17.26 12.29
N PRO A 244 -3.58 18.20 11.38
CA PRO A 244 -4.15 18.20 10.04
C PRO A 244 -3.89 16.88 9.32
N VAL A 245 -4.91 16.37 8.62
CA VAL A 245 -4.80 15.20 7.74
C VAL A 245 -5.31 15.59 6.35
N TRP A 246 -4.43 15.53 5.36
CA TRP A 246 -4.74 15.81 3.96
C TRP A 246 -4.87 14.51 3.17
N CYS A 247 -6.06 14.27 2.61
CA CYS A 247 -6.38 13.08 1.83
C CYS A 247 -6.01 13.28 0.37
N ILE A 248 -4.83 12.79 -0.03
CA ILE A 248 -4.20 13.07 -1.33
C ILE A 248 -4.36 11.94 -2.35
N GLY A 249 -5.14 10.91 -2.01
CA GLY A 249 -5.31 9.70 -2.81
C GLY A 249 -6.32 9.85 -3.96
N PRO A 250 -6.54 8.77 -4.72
CA PRO A 250 -5.59 7.69 -4.92
C PRO A 250 -4.29 8.17 -5.60
N LEU A 251 -3.17 7.61 -5.15
CA LEU A 251 -1.91 7.64 -5.89
C LEU A 251 -1.87 6.42 -6.82
N LEU A 252 -2.54 6.55 -7.96
CA LEU A 252 -2.62 5.54 -9.02
C LEU A 252 -2.22 6.17 -10.37
N PRO A 253 -1.77 5.36 -11.35
CA PRO A 253 -1.54 5.83 -12.71
C PRO A 253 -2.79 6.49 -13.30
N PRO A 254 -2.65 7.58 -14.09
CA PRO A 254 -3.79 8.29 -14.69
C PRO A 254 -4.75 7.38 -15.47
N GLN A 255 -4.21 6.36 -16.15
CA GLN A 255 -4.98 5.40 -16.94
C GLN A 255 -5.97 4.57 -16.10
N MET A 256 -5.77 4.49 -14.78
CA MET A 256 -6.71 3.84 -13.86
C MET A 256 -7.87 4.76 -13.47
N LEU A 257 -7.72 6.07 -13.66
CA LEU A 257 -8.63 7.11 -13.20
C LEU A 257 -9.42 7.75 -14.36
N GLU A 258 -9.02 7.48 -15.61
CA GLU A 258 -9.71 7.90 -16.83
C GLU A 258 -11.12 7.28 -16.96
N GLN A 259 -12.01 7.99 -17.66
CA GLN A 259 -13.34 7.48 -18.00
C GLN A 259 -13.25 6.42 -19.11
N ASP A 260 -14.23 5.53 -19.15
CA ASP A 260 -14.25 4.33 -20.02
C ASP A 260 -14.39 4.66 -21.53
N SER A 261 -14.27 5.93 -21.94
CA SER A 261 -14.41 6.39 -23.32
C SER A 261 -13.07 6.44 -24.08
N SER A 262 -12.87 5.43 -24.94
CA SER A 262 -12.23 5.56 -26.26
C SER A 262 -10.80 6.11 -26.36
N SER A 263 -9.83 5.48 -25.74
CA SER A 263 -8.44 5.58 -26.24
C SER A 263 -7.76 4.23 -26.20
N GLU A 264 -7.16 3.89 -27.34
CA GLU A 264 -6.32 2.72 -27.57
C GLU A 264 -5.44 2.39 -26.36
N SER A 265 -5.40 1.10 -26.04
CA SER A 265 -4.52 0.43 -25.08
C SER A 265 -3.11 1.05 -25.04
N LYS A 266 -2.91 2.07 -24.21
CA LYS A 266 -1.58 2.44 -23.73
C LYS A 266 -1.30 1.49 -22.58
N SER A 267 -0.30 0.63 -22.74
CA SER A 267 0.10 -0.30 -21.68
C SER A 267 0.40 0.48 -20.40
N ILE A 268 -0.06 -0.06 -19.27
CA ILE A 268 0.27 0.53 -17.97
C ILE A 268 1.72 0.15 -17.70
N SER A 269 2.58 1.14 -17.47
CA SER A 269 3.99 0.87 -17.18
C SER A 269 4.10 0.08 -15.89
N GLN A 270 4.60 -1.15 -15.98
CA GLN A 270 4.76 -2.00 -14.80
C GLN A 270 5.92 -1.51 -13.92
N PRO A 271 5.81 -1.67 -12.58
CA PRO A 271 6.90 -1.37 -11.67
C PRO A 271 8.17 -2.12 -12.08
N SER A 272 9.31 -1.43 -12.11
CA SER A 272 10.55 -2.01 -12.66
C SER A 272 11.11 -3.16 -11.78
N GLY A 273 12.03 -3.96 -12.33
CA GLY A 273 12.80 -4.94 -11.56
C GLY A 273 12.10 -6.24 -11.19
N ARG A 274 10.85 -6.47 -11.63
CA ARG A 274 10.18 -7.76 -11.51
C ARG A 274 10.03 -8.40 -12.89
N GLU A 275 10.47 -9.64 -13.00
CA GLU A 275 10.31 -10.42 -14.21
C GLU A 275 8.84 -10.80 -14.37
N ALA A 276 8.22 -10.43 -15.50
CA ALA A 276 6.85 -10.80 -15.79
C ALA A 276 6.72 -12.33 -15.80
N GLY A 277 5.70 -12.85 -15.11
CA GLY A 277 5.48 -14.30 -15.09
C GLY A 277 4.96 -14.83 -16.42
N LEU A 278 4.28 -13.96 -17.18
CA LEU A 278 3.64 -14.24 -18.45
C LEU A 278 3.51 -12.89 -19.20
N PRO A 279 3.62 -12.83 -20.54
CA PRO A 279 3.42 -11.57 -21.29
C PRO A 279 2.04 -10.97 -21.01
N THR A 280 1.96 -9.66 -20.81
CA THR A 280 0.69 -8.97 -20.49
C THR A 280 -0.40 -9.30 -21.50
N GLU A 281 -0.04 -9.37 -22.78
CA GLU A 281 -0.94 -9.67 -23.89
C GLU A 281 -1.61 -11.03 -23.73
N GLN A 282 -0.85 -12.07 -23.37
CA GLN A 282 -1.40 -13.42 -23.17
C GLN A 282 -2.36 -13.48 -21.96
N CYS A 283 -2.09 -12.70 -20.91
CA CYS A 283 -2.98 -12.60 -19.76
C CYS A 283 -4.31 -11.93 -20.14
N LEU A 284 -4.24 -10.88 -20.96
CA LEU A 284 -5.42 -10.17 -21.47
C LEU A 284 -6.22 -11.02 -22.47
N GLU A 285 -5.56 -11.73 -23.38
CA GLU A 285 -6.22 -12.67 -24.30
C GLU A 285 -7.00 -13.75 -23.55
N TRP A 286 -6.44 -14.27 -22.45
CA TRP A 286 -7.14 -15.22 -21.58
C TRP A 286 -8.38 -14.58 -20.92
N LEU A 287 -8.27 -13.34 -20.45
CA LEU A 287 -9.41 -12.60 -19.87
C LEU A 287 -10.50 -12.31 -20.90
N ASP A 288 -10.13 -11.97 -22.15
CA ASP A 288 -11.05 -11.74 -23.26
C ASP A 288 -11.85 -12.99 -23.65
N SER A 289 -11.31 -14.19 -23.38
CA SER A 289 -12.02 -15.45 -23.59
C SER A 289 -13.13 -15.73 -22.56
N HIS A 290 -13.22 -14.91 -21.50
CA HIS A 290 -14.18 -15.09 -20.41
C HIS A 290 -15.29 -14.04 -20.44
N PRO A 291 -16.52 -14.39 -20.00
CA PRO A 291 -17.62 -13.43 -19.88
C PRO A 291 -17.29 -12.23 -18.99
N GLU A 292 -18.04 -11.14 -19.18
CA GLU A 292 -17.94 -9.97 -18.31
C GLU A 292 -18.29 -10.32 -16.86
N CYS A 293 -17.54 -9.73 -15.92
CA CYS A 293 -17.70 -9.95 -14.49
C CYS A 293 -17.78 -11.44 -14.09
N SER A 294 -16.89 -12.29 -14.64
CA SER A 294 -16.85 -13.73 -14.33
C SER A 294 -15.53 -14.26 -13.78
N VAL A 295 -14.46 -13.46 -13.75
CA VAL A 295 -13.11 -13.90 -13.36
C VAL A 295 -12.75 -13.42 -11.96
N LEU A 296 -12.25 -14.33 -11.11
CA LEU A 296 -11.64 -13.99 -9.83
C LEU A 296 -10.14 -13.72 -10.00
N TYR A 297 -9.67 -12.54 -9.62
CA TYR A 297 -8.23 -12.28 -9.50
C TYR A 297 -7.74 -12.60 -8.09
N ILE A 298 -6.54 -13.18 -7.95
CA ILE A 298 -5.97 -13.62 -6.69
C ILE A 298 -4.52 -13.15 -6.57
N SER A 299 -4.23 -12.35 -5.55
CA SER A 299 -2.88 -11.84 -5.27
C SER A 299 -2.72 -11.45 -3.80
N PHE A 300 -1.64 -11.96 -3.18
CA PHE A 300 -1.26 -11.61 -1.81
C PHE A 300 -0.23 -10.46 -1.76
N GLY A 301 -0.18 -9.66 -2.84
CA GLY A 301 0.66 -8.48 -2.92
C GLY A 301 2.14 -8.78 -3.17
N SER A 302 2.98 -7.80 -2.84
CA SER A 302 4.39 -7.83 -3.22
C SER A 302 5.31 -8.54 -2.22
N GLN A 303 4.81 -8.83 -1.01
CA GLN A 303 5.62 -9.30 0.14
C GLN A 303 5.07 -10.54 0.85
N ASN A 304 3.75 -10.82 0.75
CA ASN A 304 3.13 -11.90 1.50
C ASN A 304 2.84 -13.10 0.60
N THR A 305 2.73 -14.26 1.25
CA THR A 305 2.31 -15.53 0.66
C THR A 305 1.62 -16.34 1.77
N ILE A 306 0.93 -17.41 1.40
CA ILE A 306 0.16 -18.28 2.30
C ILE A 306 0.93 -19.57 2.60
N SER A 307 0.55 -20.30 3.65
CA SER A 307 1.20 -21.57 3.99
C SER A 307 0.94 -22.65 2.91
N PRO A 308 1.74 -23.73 2.84
CA PRO A 308 1.49 -24.82 1.90
C PRO A 308 0.09 -25.45 2.06
N SER A 309 -0.38 -25.61 3.31
CA SER A 309 -1.72 -26.15 3.58
C SER A 309 -2.83 -25.20 3.13
N GLN A 310 -2.65 -23.90 3.33
CA GLN A 310 -3.58 -22.88 2.83
C GLN A 310 -3.60 -22.82 1.30
N MET A 311 -2.43 -22.97 0.66
CA MET A 311 -2.31 -23.02 -0.80
C MET A 311 -3.04 -24.23 -1.39
N MET A 312 -2.87 -25.40 -0.78
CA MET A 312 -3.60 -26.62 -1.15
C MET A 312 -5.12 -26.43 -1.02
N ALA A 313 -5.59 -25.92 0.12
CA ALA A 313 -7.02 -25.70 0.36
C ALA A 313 -7.63 -24.66 -0.61
N LEU A 314 -6.88 -23.57 -0.90
CA LEU A 314 -7.28 -22.56 -1.87
C LEU A 314 -7.39 -23.17 -3.28
N ALA A 315 -6.40 -23.93 -3.72
CA ALA A 315 -6.41 -24.60 -5.01
C ALA A 315 -7.62 -25.54 -5.16
N MET A 316 -7.85 -26.40 -4.18
CA MET A 316 -9.00 -27.32 -4.19
C MET A 316 -10.34 -26.56 -4.22
N GLY A 317 -10.48 -25.49 -3.43
CA GLY A 317 -11.69 -24.68 -3.41
C GLY A 317 -11.93 -23.91 -4.71
N LEU A 318 -10.87 -23.43 -5.36
CA LEU A 318 -10.93 -22.80 -6.68
C LEU A 318 -11.43 -23.78 -7.74
N GLU A 319 -10.80 -24.96 -7.83
CA GLU A 319 -11.20 -26.03 -8.76
C GLU A 319 -12.67 -26.40 -8.56
N HIS A 320 -13.08 -26.65 -7.32
CA HIS A 320 -14.46 -27.01 -6.97
C HIS A 320 -15.49 -25.91 -7.28
N SER A 321 -15.12 -24.64 -7.13
CA SER A 321 -16.05 -23.52 -7.40
C SER A 321 -16.49 -23.44 -8.87
N GLY A 322 -15.71 -24.03 -9.79
CA GLY A 322 -15.93 -23.92 -11.23
C GLY A 322 -15.80 -22.48 -11.77
N LYS A 323 -15.37 -21.51 -10.95
CA LYS A 323 -15.25 -20.11 -11.35
C LYS A 323 -13.92 -19.88 -12.06
N PRO A 324 -13.91 -19.12 -13.17
CA PRO A 324 -12.68 -18.68 -13.79
C PRO A 324 -11.80 -17.87 -12.83
N PHE A 325 -10.50 -18.12 -12.81
CA PHE A 325 -9.58 -17.35 -11.97
C PHE A 325 -8.20 -17.10 -12.58
N ILE A 326 -7.57 -16.00 -12.15
CA ILE A 326 -6.15 -15.74 -12.36
C ILE A 326 -5.48 -15.70 -10.99
N TRP A 327 -4.44 -16.50 -10.80
CA TRP A 327 -3.68 -16.53 -9.55
C TRP A 327 -2.23 -16.11 -9.76
N ALA A 328 -1.89 -14.91 -9.26
CA ALA A 328 -0.50 -14.50 -9.08
C ALA A 328 0.12 -15.33 -7.94
N ILE A 329 0.82 -16.39 -8.31
CA ILE A 329 1.29 -17.42 -7.39
C ILE A 329 2.80 -17.31 -7.16
N ARG A 330 3.24 -17.66 -5.95
CA ARG A 330 4.64 -17.62 -5.51
C ARG A 330 4.90 -18.76 -4.53
N PRO A 331 6.17 -19.09 -4.23
CA PRO A 331 6.48 -20.03 -3.17
C PRO A 331 5.73 -19.76 -1.86
N PRO A 332 5.23 -20.80 -1.16
CA PRO A 332 4.47 -20.64 0.06
C PRO A 332 5.34 -20.18 1.23
N PHE A 333 4.69 -19.77 2.31
CA PHE A 333 5.35 -19.32 3.51
C PHE A 333 6.28 -20.40 4.07
N GLY A 334 7.50 -20.00 4.45
CA GLY A 334 8.56 -20.90 4.93
C GLY A 334 9.56 -21.32 3.87
N PHE A 335 9.36 -20.93 2.61
CA PHE A 335 10.27 -21.19 1.48
C PHE A 335 10.88 -19.89 0.97
N ASP A 336 11.95 -19.99 0.16
CA ASP A 336 12.58 -18.83 -0.47
C ASP A 336 11.59 -18.16 -1.44
N PRO A 337 11.21 -16.88 -1.23
CA PRO A 337 10.32 -16.16 -2.14
C PRO A 337 10.87 -16.01 -3.57
N LYS A 338 12.19 -16.16 -3.75
CA LYS A 338 12.86 -16.13 -5.06
C LYS A 338 13.17 -17.52 -5.61
N GLY A 339 12.81 -18.58 -4.89
CA GLY A 339 13.00 -19.95 -5.31
C GLY A 339 12.03 -20.36 -6.42
N GLU A 340 12.33 -21.49 -7.07
CA GLU A 340 11.44 -22.09 -8.06
C GLU A 340 10.13 -22.56 -7.44
N PHE A 341 9.03 -22.38 -8.17
CA PHE A 341 7.74 -22.91 -7.76
C PHE A 341 7.70 -24.42 -7.91
N ARG A 342 7.16 -25.12 -6.91
CA ARG A 342 7.06 -26.58 -6.91
C ARG A 342 5.63 -27.04 -7.02
N ALA A 343 5.35 -27.93 -7.97
CA ALA A 343 4.02 -28.47 -8.22
C ALA A 343 3.41 -29.17 -6.99
N GLU A 344 4.25 -29.72 -6.09
CA GLU A 344 3.83 -30.40 -4.85
C GLU A 344 3.07 -29.51 -3.84
N TRP A 345 3.11 -28.18 -4.02
CA TRP A 345 2.34 -27.24 -3.18
C TRP A 345 0.88 -27.10 -3.59
N LEU A 346 0.52 -27.70 -4.72
CA LEU A 346 -0.82 -27.74 -5.28
C LEU A 346 -1.29 -29.21 -5.38
N PRO A 347 -2.61 -29.44 -5.59
CA PRO A 347 -3.09 -30.77 -5.94
C PRO A 347 -2.34 -31.31 -7.16
N GLU A 348 -2.11 -32.63 -7.19
CA GLU A 348 -1.45 -33.31 -8.32
C GLU A 348 -2.09 -32.87 -9.64
N SER A 349 -1.30 -32.52 -10.66
CA SER A 349 -1.75 -32.04 -11.98
C SER A 349 -2.74 -30.86 -11.98
N PHE A 350 -2.77 -30.04 -10.91
CA PHE A 350 -3.71 -28.91 -10.80
C PHE A 350 -3.57 -27.91 -11.96
N GLU A 351 -2.36 -27.41 -12.22
CA GLU A 351 -2.10 -26.40 -13.25
C GLU A 351 -2.48 -26.90 -14.65
N GLU A 352 -2.18 -28.17 -14.94
CA GLU A 352 -2.55 -28.84 -16.20
C GLU A 352 -4.08 -28.92 -16.36
N ARG A 353 -4.81 -29.31 -15.32
CA ARG A 353 -6.29 -29.37 -15.35
C ARG A 353 -6.92 -27.99 -15.51
N MET A 354 -6.41 -26.98 -14.81
CA MET A 354 -6.92 -25.61 -14.89
C MET A 354 -6.71 -25.02 -16.29
N ALA A 355 -5.59 -25.33 -16.94
CA ALA A 355 -5.34 -24.95 -18.33
C ALA A 355 -6.25 -25.70 -19.31
N GLN A 356 -6.41 -27.03 -19.17
CA GLN A 356 -7.24 -27.85 -20.08
C GLN A 356 -8.73 -27.47 -20.04
N THR A 357 -9.24 -27.13 -18.86
CA THR A 357 -10.64 -26.71 -18.65
C THR A 357 -10.87 -25.22 -18.96
N ASN A 358 -9.80 -24.48 -19.26
CA ASN A 358 -9.78 -23.02 -19.35
C ASN A 358 -10.36 -22.33 -18.09
N GLN A 359 -10.26 -22.97 -16.93
CA GLN A 359 -10.79 -22.44 -15.66
C GLN A 359 -9.78 -21.54 -14.95
N GLY A 360 -8.49 -21.85 -15.01
CA GLY A 360 -7.50 -21.16 -14.19
C GLY A 360 -6.22 -20.83 -14.92
N LEU A 361 -5.71 -19.62 -14.72
CA LEU A 361 -4.41 -19.17 -15.19
C LEU A 361 -3.48 -18.86 -14.00
N LEU A 362 -2.38 -19.60 -13.87
CA LEU A 362 -1.38 -19.39 -12.83
C LEU A 362 -0.24 -18.51 -13.37
N VAL A 363 0.15 -17.48 -12.60
CA VAL A 363 1.20 -16.53 -12.97
C VAL A 363 2.28 -16.54 -11.89
N HIS A 364 3.38 -17.26 -12.12
CA HIS A 364 4.39 -17.63 -11.10
C HIS A 364 5.34 -16.51 -10.62
N LYS A 365 5.41 -15.39 -11.33
CA LYS A 365 6.31 -14.27 -10.96
C LYS A 365 5.51 -13.02 -10.63
N TRP A 366 5.28 -12.21 -11.66
CA TRP A 366 4.52 -10.97 -11.56
C TRP A 366 3.37 -10.99 -12.56
N ALA A 367 2.18 -10.67 -12.07
CA ALA A 367 0.98 -10.53 -12.88
C ALA A 367 0.74 -9.05 -13.23
N PRO A 368 0.18 -8.75 -14.41
CA PRO A 368 -0.24 -7.40 -14.80
C PRO A 368 -1.48 -6.97 -13.99
N GLN A 369 -1.32 -6.75 -12.68
CA GLN A 369 -2.41 -6.57 -11.71
C GLN A 369 -3.33 -5.40 -12.09
N LEU A 370 -2.76 -4.27 -12.54
CA LEU A 370 -3.53 -3.08 -12.90
C LEU A 370 -4.39 -3.35 -14.14
N GLU A 371 -3.83 -4.06 -15.13
CA GLU A 371 -4.52 -4.44 -16.35
C GLU A 371 -5.61 -5.51 -16.08
N ILE A 372 -5.33 -6.49 -15.22
CA ILE A 372 -6.31 -7.50 -14.80
C ILE A 372 -7.48 -6.82 -14.08
N LEU A 373 -7.22 -5.95 -13.10
CA LEU A 373 -8.28 -5.27 -12.34
C LEU A 373 -9.11 -4.30 -13.21
N ARG A 374 -8.50 -3.70 -14.24
CA ARG A 374 -9.20 -2.86 -15.23
C ARG A 374 -10.09 -3.67 -16.18
N HIS A 375 -9.80 -4.96 -16.36
CA HIS A 375 -10.47 -5.77 -17.37
C HIS A 375 -11.93 -6.01 -17.04
N LYS A 376 -12.81 -5.87 -18.05
CA LYS A 376 -14.27 -6.06 -17.91
C LYS A 376 -14.69 -7.45 -17.40
N SER A 377 -13.87 -8.46 -17.65
CA SER A 377 -14.10 -9.84 -17.20
C SER A 377 -13.84 -10.03 -15.70
N THR A 378 -13.10 -9.12 -15.05
CA THR A 378 -12.77 -9.24 -13.62
C THR A 378 -13.98 -8.93 -12.75
N ALA A 379 -14.41 -9.94 -12.01
CA ALA A 379 -15.59 -9.91 -11.14
C ALA A 379 -15.24 -9.45 -9.72
N ALA A 380 -14.17 -10.01 -9.16
CA ALA A 380 -13.78 -9.84 -7.77
C ALA A 380 -12.27 -10.03 -7.59
N PHE A 381 -11.75 -9.58 -6.45
CA PHE A 381 -10.34 -9.68 -6.11
C PHE A 381 -10.12 -10.32 -4.73
N LEU A 382 -9.56 -11.54 -4.70
CA LEU A 382 -9.02 -12.13 -3.48
C LEU A 382 -7.67 -11.50 -3.17
N SER A 383 -7.61 -10.78 -2.06
CA SER A 383 -6.47 -9.94 -1.71
C SER A 383 -6.08 -10.04 -0.25
N HIS A 384 -4.78 -9.88 0.00
CA HIS A 384 -4.23 -9.61 1.33
C HIS A 384 -4.70 -8.29 1.97
N CYS A 385 -5.51 -7.46 1.30
CA CYS A 385 -6.04 -6.20 1.83
C CYS A 385 -4.97 -5.15 2.16
N GLY A 386 -3.81 -5.19 1.48
CA GLY A 386 -2.87 -4.06 1.50
C GLY A 386 -3.52 -2.84 0.84
N TRP A 387 -3.28 -1.65 1.40
CA TRP A 387 -4.04 -0.46 1.01
C TRP A 387 -3.92 -0.08 -0.47
N ASN A 388 -2.72 -0.19 -1.06
CA ASN A 388 -2.55 0.06 -2.49
C ASN A 388 -3.44 -0.86 -3.34
N SER A 389 -3.53 -2.15 -2.99
CA SER A 389 -4.40 -3.12 -3.68
C SER A 389 -5.89 -2.84 -3.46
N ILE A 390 -6.28 -2.26 -2.33
CA ILE A 390 -7.65 -1.77 -2.10
C ILE A 390 -7.94 -0.60 -3.04
N MET A 391 -7.06 0.39 -3.11
CA MET A 391 -7.24 1.55 -4.00
C MET A 391 -7.29 1.13 -5.47
N GLU A 392 -6.40 0.22 -5.90
CA GLU A 392 -6.42 -0.36 -7.25
C GLU A 392 -7.76 -1.05 -7.53
N SER A 393 -8.24 -1.93 -6.65
CA SER A 393 -9.52 -2.65 -6.81
C SER A 393 -10.73 -1.72 -6.87
N LEU A 394 -10.86 -0.84 -5.88
CA LEU A 394 -12.02 0.03 -5.74
C LEU A 394 -12.02 1.16 -6.78
N SER A 395 -10.86 1.59 -7.27
CA SER A 395 -10.79 2.50 -8.43
C SER A 395 -11.37 1.89 -9.71
N GLN A 396 -11.42 0.56 -9.81
CA GLN A 396 -12.04 -0.16 -10.93
C GLN A 396 -13.44 -0.68 -10.60
N GLY A 397 -13.93 -0.44 -9.38
CA GLY A 397 -15.24 -0.94 -8.93
C GLY A 397 -15.25 -2.47 -8.82
N VAL A 398 -14.14 -3.07 -8.39
CA VAL A 398 -14.00 -4.51 -8.17
C VAL A 398 -14.13 -4.81 -6.67
N PRO A 399 -15.16 -5.57 -6.23
CA PRO A 399 -15.31 -5.98 -4.84
C PRO A 399 -14.25 -7.01 -4.43
N MET A 400 -14.08 -7.22 -3.12
CA MET A 400 -12.92 -7.93 -2.59
C MET A 400 -13.27 -9.13 -1.70
N ILE A 401 -12.43 -10.17 -1.78
CA ILE A 401 -12.36 -11.25 -0.80
C ILE A 401 -11.11 -11.02 0.04
N GLY A 402 -11.28 -10.69 1.32
CA GLY A 402 -10.20 -10.36 2.23
C GLY A 402 -9.52 -11.60 2.81
N TRP A 403 -8.19 -11.61 2.74
CA TRP A 403 -7.32 -12.56 3.42
C TRP A 403 -6.11 -11.82 4.01
N PRO A 404 -6.30 -10.96 5.03
CA PRO A 404 -5.20 -10.19 5.63
C PRO A 404 -4.11 -11.09 6.21
N LEU A 405 -2.83 -10.72 6.03
CA LEU A 405 -1.67 -11.52 6.44
C LEU A 405 -0.72 -10.79 7.40
N ALA A 406 -0.55 -9.48 7.25
CA ALA A 406 0.44 -8.70 8.01
C ALA A 406 0.07 -7.21 8.10
N ALA A 407 0.90 -6.42 8.80
CA ALA A 407 0.77 -4.96 8.91
C ALA A 407 -0.64 -4.52 9.37
N GLU A 408 -1.22 -3.52 8.71
CA GLU A 408 -2.55 -2.97 8.99
C GLU A 408 -3.70 -3.70 8.26
N GLN A 409 -3.38 -4.76 7.51
CA GLN A 409 -4.33 -5.42 6.59
C GLN A 409 -5.58 -5.97 7.30
N GLY A 410 -5.45 -6.45 8.55
CA GLY A 410 -6.60 -6.91 9.34
C GLY A 410 -7.62 -5.79 9.60
N TYR A 411 -7.14 -4.57 9.81
CA TYR A 411 -7.98 -3.39 9.99
C TYR A 411 -8.58 -2.91 8.67
N ASN A 412 -7.79 -2.95 7.60
CA ASN A 412 -8.29 -2.67 6.25
C ASN A 412 -9.39 -3.65 5.85
N SER A 413 -9.20 -4.95 6.12
CA SER A 413 -10.18 -6.02 5.92
C SER A 413 -11.49 -5.69 6.66
N LYS A 414 -11.39 -5.29 7.94
CA LYS A 414 -12.56 -4.86 8.74
C LYS A 414 -13.29 -3.67 8.09
N LEU A 415 -12.56 -2.63 7.67
CA LEU A 415 -13.13 -1.46 6.99
C LEU A 415 -13.91 -1.85 5.72
N ILE A 416 -13.30 -2.61 4.82
CA ILE A 416 -13.93 -2.95 3.52
C ILE A 416 -15.22 -3.77 3.71
N MET A 417 -15.32 -4.54 4.79
CA MET A 417 -16.48 -5.37 5.10
C MET A 417 -17.57 -4.64 5.87
N GLU A 418 -17.20 -4.00 6.97
CA GLU A 418 -18.17 -3.48 7.94
C GLU A 418 -18.62 -2.06 7.60
N ASP A 419 -17.71 -1.22 7.08
CA ASP A 419 -17.98 0.19 6.81
C ASP A 419 -18.36 0.40 5.33
N MET A 420 -17.51 -0.07 4.41
CA MET A 420 -17.75 0.10 2.98
C MET A 420 -18.74 -0.93 2.40
N GLY A 421 -18.81 -2.13 2.99
CA GLY A 421 -19.69 -3.21 2.51
C GLY A 421 -19.35 -3.73 1.11
N VAL A 422 -18.08 -3.61 0.70
CA VAL A 422 -17.58 -4.03 -0.64
C VAL A 422 -16.74 -5.30 -0.58
N GLY A 423 -16.68 -5.95 0.58
CA GLY A 423 -15.89 -7.15 0.77
C GLY A 423 -16.53 -8.19 1.70
N VAL A 424 -15.95 -9.40 1.66
CA VAL A 424 -16.12 -10.45 2.67
C VAL A 424 -14.76 -10.98 3.07
N GLU A 425 -14.62 -11.52 4.29
CA GLU A 425 -13.39 -12.18 4.70
C GLU A 425 -13.46 -13.67 4.41
N LEU A 426 -12.39 -14.20 3.83
CA LEU A 426 -12.20 -15.63 3.74
C LEU A 426 -11.57 -16.15 5.03
N THR A 427 -10.47 -15.53 5.47
CA THR A 427 -9.71 -15.94 6.67
C THR A 427 -8.68 -14.86 7.06
N ARG A 428 -7.92 -15.07 8.16
CA ARG A 428 -6.91 -14.13 8.67
C ARG A 428 -5.60 -14.82 9.01
N GLY A 429 -4.48 -14.28 8.55
CA GLY A 429 -3.13 -14.69 8.94
C GLY A 429 -2.74 -16.10 8.52
N LEU A 430 -1.52 -16.48 8.90
CA LEU A 430 -0.92 -17.79 8.59
C LEU A 430 -1.31 -18.88 9.60
N GLN A 431 -1.83 -18.47 10.77
CA GLN A 431 -2.24 -19.36 11.84
C GLN A 431 -3.63 -19.98 11.64
N SER A 432 -4.42 -19.46 10.70
CA SER A 432 -5.78 -19.95 10.47
C SER A 432 -5.78 -21.18 9.56
N THR A 433 -6.55 -22.19 9.97
CA THR A 433 -6.88 -23.33 9.11
C THR A 433 -7.90 -22.91 8.06
N VAL A 434 -7.70 -23.36 6.83
CA VAL A 434 -8.60 -23.09 5.70
C VAL A 434 -9.05 -24.42 5.10
N GLU A 435 -10.35 -24.55 4.90
CA GLU A 435 -10.97 -25.72 4.28
C GLU A 435 -11.46 -25.37 2.88
N LYS A 436 -11.36 -26.32 1.94
CA LYS A 436 -11.73 -26.09 0.54
C LYS A 436 -13.21 -25.74 0.39
N GLU A 437 -14.09 -26.34 1.19
CA GLU A 437 -15.53 -26.09 1.17
C GLU A 437 -15.83 -24.65 1.60
N HIS A 438 -15.03 -24.09 2.51
CA HIS A 438 -15.16 -22.69 2.92
C HIS A 438 -14.71 -21.73 1.81
N VAL A 439 -13.57 -22.03 1.17
CA VAL A 439 -13.09 -21.27 0.01
C VAL A 439 -14.15 -21.25 -1.09
N GLU A 440 -14.68 -22.42 -1.46
CA GLU A 440 -15.73 -22.58 -2.48
C GLU A 440 -16.97 -21.75 -2.14
N ARG A 441 -17.49 -21.85 -0.90
CA ARG A 441 -18.66 -21.07 -0.46
C ARG A 441 -18.44 -19.56 -0.55
N VAL A 442 -17.27 -19.08 -0.13
CA VAL A 442 -16.95 -17.64 -0.15
C VAL A 442 -16.86 -17.13 -1.59
N ILE A 443 -16.16 -17.87 -2.46
CA ILE A 443 -16.06 -17.54 -3.90
C ILE A 443 -17.45 -17.49 -4.53
N ASN A 444 -18.28 -18.52 -4.29
CA ASN A 444 -19.63 -18.58 -4.82
C ASN A 444 -20.50 -17.42 -4.33
N THR A 445 -20.41 -17.05 -3.05
CA THR A 445 -21.17 -15.93 -2.47
C THR A 445 -20.82 -14.59 -3.13
N VAL A 446 -19.54 -14.35 -3.41
CA VAL A 446 -19.08 -13.08 -4.01
C VAL A 446 -19.34 -13.03 -5.51
N MET A 447 -19.34 -14.19 -6.18
CA MET A 447 -19.54 -14.28 -7.64
C MET A 447 -20.97 -14.67 -8.03
N GLU A 448 -21.91 -14.66 -7.09
CA GLU A 448 -23.33 -14.94 -7.33
C GLU A 448 -24.06 -13.71 -7.88
N LYS A 449 -24.79 -13.90 -8.99
CA LYS A 449 -25.64 -12.86 -9.59
C LYS A 449 -26.92 -12.68 -8.77
N GLY A 450 -27.30 -11.42 -8.56
CA GLY A 450 -28.54 -11.07 -7.84
C GLY A 450 -28.51 -11.33 -6.32
N GLY A 451 -27.35 -11.67 -5.77
CA GLY A 451 -27.13 -11.91 -4.34
C GLY A 451 -26.23 -10.87 -3.69
N LYS A 452 -25.53 -11.30 -2.64
CA LYS A 452 -24.60 -10.44 -1.88
C LYS A 452 -23.46 -9.90 -2.76
N GLY A 453 -22.94 -10.71 -3.67
CA GLY A 453 -21.89 -10.32 -4.62
C GLY A 453 -22.28 -9.14 -5.51
N GLU A 454 -23.50 -9.13 -6.05
CA GLU A 454 -24.02 -8.03 -6.88
C GLU A 454 -24.13 -6.73 -6.09
N GLU A 455 -24.60 -6.79 -4.83
CA GLU A 455 -24.68 -5.61 -3.96
C GLU A 455 -23.28 -5.07 -3.62
N MET A 456 -22.31 -5.95 -3.35
CA MET A 456 -20.92 -5.56 -3.15
C MET A 456 -20.34 -4.89 -4.40
N LYS A 457 -20.64 -5.42 -5.60
CA LYS A 457 -20.23 -4.85 -6.88
C LYS A 457 -20.83 -3.45 -7.09
N ARG A 458 -22.12 -3.29 -6.82
CA ARG A 458 -22.83 -2.00 -6.90
C ARG A 458 -22.16 -0.94 -6.02
N LYS A 459 -21.91 -1.26 -4.76
CA LYS A 459 -21.19 -0.37 -3.82
C LYS A 459 -19.76 -0.07 -4.26
N ALA A 460 -19.03 -1.07 -4.77
CA ALA A 460 -17.68 -0.85 -5.30
C ALA A 460 -17.69 0.12 -6.49
N VAL A 461 -18.69 0.04 -7.36
CA VAL A 461 -18.89 0.99 -8.48
C VAL A 461 -19.23 2.40 -8.00
N GLU A 462 -19.99 2.55 -6.91
CA GLU A 462 -20.23 3.85 -6.28
C GLU A 462 -18.92 4.46 -5.73
N ILE A 463 -18.13 3.65 -5.00
CA ILE A 463 -16.82 4.07 -4.49
C ILE A 463 -15.88 4.46 -5.63
N ARG A 464 -15.86 3.72 -6.75
CA ARG A 464 -15.13 4.12 -7.96
C ARG A 464 -15.50 5.53 -8.42
N GLY A 465 -16.80 5.85 -8.42
CA GLY A 465 -17.30 7.18 -8.77
C GLY A 465 -16.74 8.27 -7.86
N LEU A 466 -16.74 8.04 -6.55
CA LEU A 466 -16.17 8.97 -5.56
C LEU A 466 -14.66 9.14 -5.75
N ILE A 467 -13.94 8.04 -5.94
CA ILE A 467 -12.49 8.05 -6.20
C ILE A 467 -12.15 8.88 -7.44
N ARG A 468 -12.87 8.68 -8.55
CA ARG A 468 -12.66 9.44 -9.80
C ARG A 468 -13.03 10.91 -9.64
N ALA A 469 -14.08 11.23 -8.87
CA ALA A 469 -14.47 12.61 -8.60
C ALA A 469 -13.42 13.37 -7.77
N ALA A 470 -12.79 12.72 -6.78
CA ALA A 470 -11.81 13.33 -5.89
C ALA A 470 -10.53 13.82 -6.60
N VAL A 471 -10.22 13.27 -7.78
CA VAL A 471 -9.03 13.60 -8.59
C VAL A 471 -9.35 14.37 -9.87
N ARG A 472 -10.61 14.79 -10.04
CA ARG A 472 -11.05 15.57 -11.20
C ARG A 472 -10.96 17.06 -10.92
N GLU A 473 -10.58 17.82 -11.95
CA GLU A 473 -10.57 19.29 -11.93
C GLU A 473 -11.23 19.76 -13.23
N ASP A 474 -12.29 20.55 -13.11
CA ASP A 474 -13.02 21.16 -14.22
C ASP A 474 -13.45 22.60 -13.88
N GLU A 475 -14.13 23.27 -14.80
CA GLU A 475 -14.56 24.65 -14.62
C GLU A 475 -15.53 24.80 -13.43
N GLY A 476 -14.98 25.25 -12.31
CA GLY A 476 -15.75 25.56 -11.09
C GLY A 476 -15.80 24.44 -10.06
N HIS A 477 -15.21 23.26 -10.32
CA HIS A 477 -15.11 22.19 -9.33
C HIS A 477 -13.71 21.56 -9.29
N LYS A 478 -13.21 21.38 -8.07
CA LYS A 478 -11.95 20.71 -7.77
C LYS A 478 -12.23 19.57 -6.78
N GLY A 479 -11.85 18.36 -7.17
CA GLY A 479 -11.99 17.18 -6.33
C GLY A 479 -11.25 17.32 -5.01
N SER A 480 -11.78 16.64 -3.98
CA SER A 480 -11.30 16.73 -2.59
C SER A 480 -9.81 16.45 -2.45
N SER A 481 -9.26 15.50 -3.20
CA SER A 481 -7.85 15.14 -3.11
C SER A 481 -6.91 16.12 -3.79
N LEU A 482 -7.34 16.76 -4.89
CA LEU A 482 -6.60 17.86 -5.50
C LEU A 482 -6.61 19.10 -4.61
N GLN A 483 -7.76 19.40 -4.00
CA GLN A 483 -7.89 20.48 -3.02
C GLN A 483 -6.99 20.22 -1.80
N ALA A 484 -6.95 18.99 -1.29
CA ALA A 484 -6.10 18.63 -0.16
C ALA A 484 -4.60 18.82 -0.46
N ILE A 485 -4.16 18.54 -1.69
CA ILE A 485 -2.78 18.83 -2.13
C ILE A 485 -2.51 20.34 -2.14
N ASP A 486 -3.44 21.15 -2.67
CA ASP A 486 -3.32 22.62 -2.67
C ASP A 486 -3.27 23.19 -1.25
N ASP A 487 -4.13 22.69 -0.36
CA ASP A 487 -4.19 23.10 1.03
C ASP A 487 -2.89 22.76 1.75
N PHE A 488 -2.37 21.54 1.54
CA PHE A 488 -1.06 21.14 2.04
C PHE A 488 0.05 22.09 1.56
N ILE A 489 0.13 22.36 0.26
CA ILE A 489 1.13 23.27 -0.32
C ILE A 489 1.01 24.69 0.27
N SER A 490 -0.21 25.19 0.38
CA SER A 490 -0.51 26.51 0.97
C SER A 490 -0.05 26.61 2.43
N VAL A 491 -0.29 25.56 3.22
CA VAL A 491 0.12 25.49 4.63
C VAL A 491 1.65 25.48 4.76
N VAL A 492 2.37 24.66 3.99
CA VAL A 492 3.84 24.63 4.07
C VAL A 492 4.49 25.94 3.60
N LEU A 493 3.97 26.57 2.54
CA LEU A 493 4.42 27.88 2.08
C LEU A 493 4.18 28.98 3.13
N SER A 494 3.02 28.94 3.79
CA SER A 494 2.71 29.88 4.87
C SER A 494 3.65 29.69 6.05
N LYS A 495 3.95 28.44 6.41
CA LYS A 495 4.86 28.12 7.50
C LYS A 495 6.30 28.55 7.21
N ARG A 496 6.76 28.39 5.97
CA ARG A 496 8.05 28.89 5.48
C ARG A 496 8.20 30.40 5.69
N LYS A 497 7.18 31.19 5.32
CA LYS A 497 7.18 32.65 5.51
C LYS A 497 7.33 33.05 6.98
N VAL A 498 6.70 32.31 7.89
CA VAL A 498 6.80 32.55 9.34
C VAL A 498 8.23 32.25 9.82
N LEU A 499 8.81 31.12 9.40
CA LEU A 499 10.16 30.71 9.79
C LEU A 499 11.25 31.66 9.26
N THR A 500 11.05 32.25 8.08
CA THR A 500 12.01 33.24 7.53
C THR A 500 11.86 34.64 8.12
N ALA A 501 10.78 34.91 8.85
CA ALA A 501 10.50 36.22 9.45
C ALA A 501 10.89 36.31 10.93
N SER A 502 11.06 35.17 11.60
CA SER A 502 11.64 35.02 12.95
C SER A 502 13.15 34.95 12.88
#